data_AF-A0AAN7I504-F1
#
_entry.id   AF-A0AAN7I504-F1
#
_cell.length_a   1.000
_cell.length_b   1.000
_cell.length_c   1.000
_cell.angle_alpha   90.00
_cell.angle_beta   90.00
_cell.angle_gamma   90.00
#
_symmetry.space_group_name_H-M   'P 1'
#
loop_
_entity.id
_entity.type
_entity.pdbx_description
1 polymer ?
#
loop_
_entity_poly.entity_id
_entity_poly.type
_entity_poly.pdbx_seq_one_letter_code
_entity_poly.pdbx_strand_id
1 'polypeptide(L)'
;MLPSSTIQPKAAVHFAVFEKLMSLKLHGSISNYAFVKTQNVDNLLLSNYGENDFKILNNGLFNTLQLIYRNLKSHALDDLRLVNHSLYCHACFDGDTVGVVMDGNFQLKRKMNKRNRDDVDLYPSIFSTSYDIAQLWEVEGEVEKFANEKDDAKEELCGLEELDNINNPTFKAGSKKNRKVSNRFDEEGVFSMNCARHGVPIRLYDIYNGEGRKYALAAISHHMSLLGNSQKLLIMYDIICLCKGKLESCIPGLKERAPLYLVTVFHAYAHSMHC
;
A
#
# COMPACT_ATOMS: atom_id res chain seq x y z
N MET A 1 -15.99 -10.51 22.47
CA MET A 1 -14.62 -10.29 23.00
C MET A 1 -13.69 -11.26 22.30
N LEU A 2 -12.41 -10.91 22.10
CA LEU A 2 -11.39 -11.82 21.56
C LEU A 2 -10.47 -12.31 22.68
N PRO A 3 -10.38 -13.63 22.91
CA PRO A 3 -9.47 -14.17 23.91
C PRO A 3 -8.01 -14.07 23.46
N SER A 4 -7.09 -13.99 24.42
CA SER A 4 -5.65 -13.96 24.15
C SER A 4 -5.09 -15.31 23.64
N SER A 5 -5.83 -16.40 23.82
CA SER A 5 -5.49 -17.77 23.36
C SER A 5 -6.77 -18.59 23.24
N THR A 6 -6.81 -19.52 22.29
CA THR A 6 -7.92 -20.46 22.08
C THR A 6 -7.86 -21.68 22.99
N ILE A 7 -6.69 -22.01 23.56
CA ILE A 7 -6.48 -23.22 24.36
C ILE A 7 -6.54 -22.90 25.86
N GLN A 8 -5.91 -21.80 26.28
CA GLN A 8 -5.87 -21.37 27.68
C GLN A 8 -6.03 -19.84 27.76
N PRO A 9 -7.26 -19.32 27.63
CA PRO A 9 -7.50 -17.89 27.68
C PRO A 9 -7.17 -17.34 29.06
N LYS A 10 -6.17 -16.46 29.14
CA LYS A 10 -5.75 -15.78 30.37
C LYS A 10 -6.20 -14.32 30.44
N ALA A 11 -6.62 -13.76 29.31
CA ALA A 11 -7.16 -12.43 29.14
C ALA A 11 -8.03 -12.39 27.88
N ALA A 12 -8.87 -11.37 27.75
CA ALA A 12 -9.64 -11.10 26.54
C ALA A 12 -9.79 -9.60 26.31
N VAL A 13 -9.86 -9.18 25.05
CA VAL A 13 -10.07 -7.78 24.66
C VAL A 13 -11.49 -7.61 24.13
N HIS A 14 -12.21 -6.62 24.63
CA HIS A 14 -13.56 -6.32 24.15
C HIS A 14 -13.52 -5.65 22.77
N PHE A 15 -14.48 -5.98 21.90
CA PHE A 15 -14.51 -5.42 20.53
C PHE A 15 -14.61 -3.90 20.50
N ALA A 16 -15.35 -3.31 21.45
CA ALA A 16 -15.44 -1.87 21.63
C ALA A 16 -14.07 -1.18 21.81
N VAL A 17 -13.05 -1.88 22.34
CA VAL A 17 -11.68 -1.34 22.45
C VAL A 17 -11.07 -1.16 21.07
N PHE A 18 -11.29 -2.10 20.15
CA PHE A 18 -10.82 -1.98 18.77
C PHE A 18 -11.58 -0.90 18.00
N GLU A 19 -12.90 -0.79 18.19
CA GLU A 19 -13.70 0.28 17.57
C GLU A 19 -13.29 1.67 18.06
N LYS A 20 -13.05 1.81 19.37
CA LYS A 20 -12.51 3.05 19.96
C LYS A 20 -11.15 3.40 19.33
N LEU A 21 -10.25 2.42 19.18
CA LEU A 21 -8.97 2.64 18.50
C LEU A 21 -9.17 3.08 17.04
N MET A 22 -10.09 2.46 16.30
CA MET A 22 -10.35 2.84 14.90
C MET A 22 -10.83 4.28 14.80
N SER A 23 -11.78 4.68 15.66
CA SER A 23 -12.23 6.07 15.75
C SER A 23 -11.07 7.02 16.09
N LEU A 24 -10.23 6.68 17.06
CA LEU A 24 -9.09 7.51 17.47
C LEU A 24 -7.99 7.58 16.41
N LYS A 25 -7.83 6.53 15.59
CA LYS A 25 -6.93 6.57 14.44
C LYS A 25 -7.43 7.53 13.37
N LEU A 26 -8.72 7.44 13.04
CA LEU A 26 -9.35 8.25 12.00
C LEU A 26 -9.39 9.74 12.39
N HIS A 27 -9.71 10.04 13.64
CA HIS A 27 -9.92 11.43 14.09
C HIS A 27 -8.74 12.03 14.84
N GLY A 28 -7.88 11.21 15.45
CA GLY A 28 -6.81 11.67 16.34
C GLY A 28 -5.41 11.22 15.93
N SER A 29 -5.26 10.51 14.80
CA SER A 29 -3.96 10.01 14.30
C SER A 29 -3.14 9.24 15.36
N ILE A 30 -3.82 8.50 16.25
CA ILE A 30 -3.18 7.79 17.36
C ILE A 30 -2.54 6.48 16.89
N SER A 31 -1.29 6.23 17.30
CA SER A 31 -0.62 4.96 17.06
C SER A 31 -1.13 3.85 17.99
N ASN A 32 -1.02 2.58 17.55
CA ASN A 32 -1.36 1.44 18.41
C ASN A 32 -0.59 1.45 19.73
N TYR A 33 0.69 1.82 19.67
CA TYR A 33 1.55 1.90 20.84
C TYR A 33 1.03 2.93 21.85
N ALA A 34 0.72 4.14 21.39
CA ALA A 34 0.19 5.19 22.25
C ALA A 34 -1.16 4.79 22.85
N PHE A 35 -2.05 4.23 22.03
CA PHE A 35 -3.36 3.75 22.49
C PHE A 35 -3.26 2.68 23.59
N VAL A 36 -2.45 1.64 23.37
CA VAL A 36 -2.25 0.57 24.35
C VAL A 36 -1.66 1.10 25.64
N LYS A 37 -0.68 2.02 25.55
CA LYS A 37 -0.08 2.65 26.73
C LYS A 37 -1.12 3.42 27.54
N THR A 38 -1.91 4.29 26.89
CA THR A 38 -2.99 5.03 27.55
C THR A 38 -4.04 4.09 28.15
N GLN A 39 -4.48 3.08 27.40
CA GLN A 39 -5.49 2.13 27.87
C GLN A 39 -5.02 1.35 29.11
N ASN A 40 -3.74 0.96 29.18
CA ASN A 40 -3.18 0.30 30.36
C ASN A 40 -3.15 1.22 31.58
N VAL A 41 -2.75 2.49 31.38
CA VAL A 41 -2.73 3.50 32.46
C VAL A 41 -4.14 3.77 32.97
N ASP A 42 -5.09 4.03 32.06
CA ASP A 42 -6.48 4.28 32.40
C ASP A 42 -7.10 3.10 33.15
N ASN A 43 -6.89 1.86 32.66
CA ASN A 43 -7.41 0.67 33.30
C ASN A 43 -6.82 0.46 34.71
N LEU A 44 -5.53 0.74 34.91
CA LEU A 44 -4.89 0.63 36.23
C LEU A 44 -5.47 1.66 37.21
N LEU A 45 -5.64 2.91 36.76
CA LEU A 45 -6.20 4.00 37.57
C LEU A 45 -7.68 3.78 37.91
N LEU A 46 -8.49 3.36 36.95
CA LEU A 46 -9.94 3.26 37.10
C LEU A 46 -10.40 2.03 37.87
N SER A 47 -9.60 0.97 37.88
CA SER A 47 -10.07 -0.33 38.40
C SER A 47 -9.63 -0.63 39.84
N ASN A 48 -8.87 0.26 40.49
CA ASN A 48 -8.25 0.02 41.80
C ASN A 48 -7.54 -1.35 41.90
N TYR A 49 -7.01 -1.86 40.78
CA TYR A 49 -6.30 -3.14 40.79
C TYR A 49 -4.93 -2.96 41.44
N GLY A 50 -4.50 -3.96 42.23
CA GLY A 50 -3.09 -4.08 42.59
C GLY A 50 -2.25 -4.34 41.34
N GLU A 51 -1.00 -3.87 41.30
CA GLU A 51 -0.10 -4.07 40.16
C GLU A 51 0.07 -5.54 39.77
N ASN A 52 -0.12 -6.46 40.73
CA ASN A 52 -0.03 -7.91 40.53
C ASN A 52 -1.30 -8.55 39.93
N ASP A 53 -2.45 -7.88 40.06
CA ASP A 53 -3.74 -8.40 39.60
C ASP A 53 -4.10 -7.91 38.19
N PHE A 54 -3.48 -6.80 37.76
CA PHE A 54 -3.70 -6.22 36.44
C PHE A 54 -2.68 -6.74 35.40
N LYS A 55 -3.17 -7.52 34.44
CA LYS A 55 -2.35 -7.92 33.28
C LYS A 55 -2.32 -6.82 32.23
N ILE A 56 -1.15 -6.21 32.09
CA ILE A 56 -0.86 -5.20 31.07
C ILE A 56 -1.08 -5.79 29.67
N LEU A 57 -1.85 -5.07 28.86
CA LEU A 57 -2.04 -5.38 27.45
C LEU A 57 -0.73 -5.15 26.69
N ASN A 58 -0.16 -6.24 26.17
CA ASN A 58 1.07 -6.20 25.38
C ASN A 58 0.80 -5.68 23.96
N ASN A 59 1.66 -4.78 23.45
CA ASN A 59 1.54 -4.21 22.11
C ASN A 59 1.51 -5.26 20.98
N GLY A 60 2.37 -6.27 21.04
CA GLY A 60 2.43 -7.34 20.06
C GLY A 60 1.15 -8.15 20.04
N LEU A 61 0.68 -8.59 21.23
CA LEU A 61 -0.59 -9.29 21.37
C LEU A 61 -1.75 -8.45 20.84
N PHE A 62 -1.82 -7.18 21.21
CA PHE A 62 -2.88 -6.28 20.79
C PHE A 62 -2.89 -6.06 19.28
N ASN A 63 -1.73 -5.87 18.65
CA ASN A 63 -1.61 -5.74 17.20
C ASN A 63 -2.15 -7.00 16.49
N THR A 64 -1.78 -8.19 16.97
CA THR A 64 -2.27 -9.46 16.42
C THR A 64 -3.79 -9.58 16.57
N LEU A 65 -4.33 -9.30 17.77
CA LEU A 65 -5.77 -9.36 18.01
C LEU A 65 -6.54 -8.31 17.20
N GLN A 66 -5.96 -7.12 16.99
CA GLN A 66 -6.54 -6.09 16.12
C GLN A 66 -6.61 -6.56 14.67
N LEU A 67 -5.56 -7.20 14.16
CA LEU A 67 -5.56 -7.75 12.80
C LEU A 67 -6.64 -8.82 12.63
N ILE A 68 -6.71 -9.77 13.57
CA ILE A 68 -7.75 -10.81 13.58
C ILE A 68 -9.14 -10.18 13.64
N TYR A 69 -9.33 -9.18 14.51
CA TYR A 69 -10.59 -8.47 14.63
C TYR A 69 -11.00 -7.77 13.32
N ARG A 70 -10.04 -7.11 12.65
CA ARG A 70 -10.29 -6.45 11.36
C ARG A 70 -10.72 -7.46 10.30
N ASN A 71 -9.99 -8.57 10.18
CA ASN A 71 -10.33 -9.62 9.22
C ASN A 71 -11.69 -10.24 9.54
N LEU A 72 -11.96 -10.57 10.80
CA LEU A 72 -13.25 -11.09 11.23
C LEU A 72 -14.40 -10.14 10.89
N LYS A 73 -14.22 -8.83 11.15
CA LYS A 73 -15.23 -7.81 10.84
C LYS A 73 -15.44 -7.71 9.33
N SER A 74 -14.37 -7.72 8.54
CA SER A 74 -14.47 -7.68 7.08
C SER A 74 -15.19 -8.91 6.53
N HIS A 75 -14.78 -10.13 6.89
CA HIS A 75 -15.46 -11.36 6.46
C HIS A 75 -16.94 -11.37 6.85
N ALA A 76 -17.28 -10.94 8.08
CA ALA A 76 -18.67 -10.85 8.51
C ALA A 76 -19.48 -9.82 7.70
N LEU A 77 -18.87 -8.70 7.29
CA LEU A 77 -19.52 -7.70 6.45
C LEU A 77 -19.71 -8.18 5.01
N ASP A 78 -18.71 -8.91 4.48
CA ASP A 78 -18.75 -9.55 3.16
C ASP A 78 -19.89 -10.59 3.10
N ASP A 79 -19.98 -11.48 4.10
CA ASP A 79 -21.02 -12.51 4.20
C ASP A 79 -22.44 -11.91 4.25
N LEU A 80 -22.59 -10.78 4.96
CA LEU A 80 -23.86 -10.07 5.07
C LEU A 80 -24.20 -9.27 3.81
N ARG A 81 -23.32 -9.24 2.79
CA ARG A 81 -23.44 -8.43 1.57
C ARG A 81 -23.71 -6.95 1.86
N LEU A 82 -23.24 -6.46 3.00
CA LEU A 82 -23.44 -5.08 3.43
C LEU A 82 -22.41 -4.13 2.82
N VAL A 83 -21.45 -4.66 2.06
CA VAL A 83 -20.38 -3.91 1.41
C VAL A 83 -20.53 -4.03 -0.10
N ASN A 84 -20.56 -2.89 -0.77
CA ASN A 84 -20.43 -2.84 -2.22
C ASN A 84 -18.92 -2.84 -2.50
N HIS A 85 -18.39 -3.95 -3.00
CA HIS A 85 -16.96 -4.12 -3.26
C HIS A 85 -16.56 -3.26 -4.46
N SER A 86 -16.08 -2.04 -4.21
CA SER A 86 -15.53 -1.19 -5.25
C SER A 86 -14.06 -0.88 -5.02
N LEU A 87 -13.22 -1.19 -6.01
CA LEU A 87 -11.79 -0.91 -6.04
C LEU A 87 -11.48 0.56 -6.37
N TYR A 88 -12.46 1.46 -6.21
CA TYR A 88 -12.29 2.89 -6.45
C TYR A 88 -12.51 3.70 -5.17
N CYS A 89 -11.92 4.88 -5.14
CA CYS A 89 -12.20 5.82 -4.07
C CYS A 89 -13.65 6.34 -4.21
N HIS A 90 -14.54 5.94 -3.29
CA HIS A 90 -15.94 6.39 -3.28
C HIS A 90 -16.09 7.91 -3.27
N ALA A 91 -15.17 8.63 -2.62
CA ALA A 91 -15.19 10.09 -2.59
C ALA A 91 -14.77 10.76 -3.91
N CYS A 92 -14.24 9.97 -4.86
CA CYS A 92 -13.92 10.40 -6.23
C CYS A 92 -14.81 9.73 -7.28
N PHE A 93 -15.81 8.94 -6.85
CA PHE A 93 -16.74 8.29 -7.76
C PHE A 93 -17.51 9.36 -8.57
N ASP A 94 -17.70 9.10 -9.86
CA ASP A 94 -18.29 10.03 -10.84
C ASP A 94 -17.59 11.40 -10.97
N GLY A 95 -16.37 11.56 -10.44
CA GLY A 95 -15.58 12.76 -10.68
C GLY A 95 -15.18 12.88 -12.15
N ASP A 96 -15.24 14.10 -12.70
CA ASP A 96 -14.77 14.41 -14.06
C ASP A 96 -13.29 14.08 -14.26
N THR A 97 -12.50 14.24 -13.19
CA THR A 97 -11.07 13.92 -13.15
C THR A 97 -10.78 12.99 -11.98
N VAL A 98 -10.12 11.87 -12.27
CA VAL A 98 -9.61 10.95 -11.25
C VAL A 98 -8.10 11.11 -11.17
N GLY A 99 -7.59 11.37 -9.96
CA GLY A 99 -6.16 11.50 -9.70
C GLY A 99 -5.60 10.28 -9.00
N VAL A 100 -4.50 9.74 -9.52
CA VAL A 100 -3.75 8.63 -8.91
C VAL A 100 -2.32 9.05 -8.59
N VAL A 101 -1.78 8.50 -7.51
CA VAL A 101 -0.38 8.64 -7.12
C VAL A 101 0.23 7.26 -6.94
N MET A 102 1.46 7.09 -7.43
CA MET A 102 2.19 5.83 -7.40
C MET A 102 3.54 6.01 -6.71
N ASP A 103 3.97 4.99 -5.97
CA ASP A 103 5.30 4.92 -5.36
C ASP A 103 5.67 3.48 -4.94
N GLY A 104 6.97 3.18 -4.91
CA GLY A 104 7.55 1.93 -4.46
C GLY A 104 8.18 2.03 -3.07
N ASN A 105 7.71 1.20 -2.13
CA ASN A 105 8.25 1.13 -0.78
C ASN A 105 9.13 -0.12 -0.58
N PHE A 106 10.46 0.10 -0.52
CA PHE A 106 11.47 -0.95 -0.32
C PHE A 106 11.78 -1.28 1.16
N GLN A 107 11.05 -0.69 2.11
CA GLN A 107 11.22 -0.98 3.55
C GLN A 107 10.42 -2.22 3.97
N LEU A 108 9.42 -2.61 3.19
CA LEU A 108 8.51 -3.74 3.46
C LEU A 108 9.02 -5.06 2.86
N LYS A 109 10.29 -5.41 3.11
CA LYS A 109 10.90 -6.63 2.56
C LYS A 109 10.38 -7.87 3.29
N ARG A 110 9.93 -8.88 2.55
CA ARG A 110 9.54 -10.17 3.13
C ARG A 110 10.61 -11.22 2.88
N LYS A 111 10.99 -11.92 3.96
CA LYS A 111 11.99 -12.99 3.89
C LYS A 111 11.42 -14.16 3.10
N MET A 112 12.31 -14.83 2.35
CA MET A 112 12.03 -16.10 1.71
C MET A 112 11.64 -17.13 2.78
N ASN A 113 10.35 -17.37 2.94
CA ASN A 113 9.80 -18.35 3.89
C ASN A 113 8.86 -19.28 3.13
N LYS A 114 9.44 -20.31 2.50
CA LYS A 114 8.70 -21.38 1.79
C LYS A 114 7.57 -22.00 2.64
N ARG A 115 7.75 -22.07 3.97
CA ARG A 115 6.80 -22.68 4.90
C ARG A 115 5.45 -21.97 5.06
N ASN A 116 5.31 -20.72 4.61
CA ASN A 116 4.09 -19.93 4.82
C ASN A 116 3.17 -19.85 3.59
N ARG A 117 3.57 -20.38 2.43
CA ARG A 117 2.74 -20.35 1.22
C ARG A 117 1.79 -21.54 1.10
N ASP A 118 2.03 -22.62 1.84
CA ASP A 118 1.46 -23.93 1.52
C ASP A 118 0.08 -24.25 2.15
N ASP A 119 -0.59 -23.33 2.86
CA ASP A 119 -1.81 -23.69 3.63
C ASP A 119 -2.94 -22.64 3.61
N VAL A 120 -2.88 -21.63 2.74
CA VAL A 120 -3.91 -20.57 2.67
C VAL A 120 -5.11 -20.98 1.81
N ASP A 121 -4.95 -21.99 0.95
CA ASP A 121 -5.92 -22.30 -0.12
C ASP A 121 -7.05 -23.25 0.28
N LEU A 122 -7.01 -23.89 1.47
CA LEU A 122 -8.03 -24.89 1.82
C LEU A 122 -9.25 -24.33 2.57
N TYR A 123 -9.15 -23.20 3.27
CA TYR A 123 -10.30 -22.55 3.92
C TYR A 123 -10.04 -21.04 4.10
N PRO A 124 -11.00 -20.15 3.78
CA PRO A 124 -10.95 -18.75 4.22
C PRO A 124 -11.10 -18.71 5.74
N SER A 125 -9.99 -18.85 6.46
CA SER A 125 -10.00 -18.71 7.91
C SER A 125 -10.15 -17.24 8.28
N ILE A 126 -10.51 -16.95 9.53
CA ILE A 126 -10.48 -15.58 10.09
C ILE A 126 -9.10 -14.89 9.96
N PHE A 127 -8.04 -15.64 9.60
CA PHE A 127 -6.71 -15.14 9.35
C PHE A 127 -6.42 -14.84 7.87
N SER A 128 -7.26 -15.29 6.94
CA SER A 128 -7.12 -14.95 5.53
C SER A 128 -7.50 -13.48 5.30
N THR A 129 -6.91 -12.89 4.26
CA THR A 129 -7.30 -11.57 3.76
C THR A 129 -8.77 -11.59 3.34
N SER A 130 -9.49 -10.49 3.61
CA SER A 130 -10.85 -10.32 3.10
C SER A 130 -10.86 -10.20 1.58
N TYR A 131 -12.03 -10.38 0.97
CA TYR A 131 -12.19 -10.30 -0.48
C TYR A 131 -11.68 -8.96 -1.03
N ASP A 132 -12.08 -7.84 -0.42
CA ASP A 132 -11.64 -6.49 -0.82
C ASP A 132 -10.12 -6.34 -0.82
N ILE A 133 -9.46 -6.81 0.24
CA ILE A 133 -8.01 -6.69 0.36
C ILE A 133 -7.34 -7.57 -0.68
N ALA A 134 -7.82 -8.79 -0.91
CA ALA A 134 -7.28 -9.67 -1.93
C ALA A 134 -7.40 -9.05 -3.33
N GLN A 135 -8.51 -8.38 -3.64
CA GLN A 135 -8.73 -7.69 -4.92
C GLN A 135 -7.83 -6.45 -5.11
N LEU A 136 -7.26 -5.86 -4.04
CA LEU A 136 -6.27 -4.78 -4.19
C LEU A 136 -4.94 -5.30 -4.71
N TRP A 137 -4.60 -6.55 -4.47
CA TRP A 137 -3.33 -7.13 -4.92
C TRP A 137 -3.43 -7.59 -6.37
N GLU A 138 -2.29 -7.52 -7.05
CA GLU A 138 -2.10 -8.07 -8.40
C GLU A 138 -2.70 -9.49 -8.54
N VAL A 139 -3.31 -9.74 -9.69
CA VAL A 139 -3.60 -11.09 -10.18
C VAL A 139 -2.47 -11.47 -11.14
N GLU A 140 -1.97 -12.69 -11.00
CA GLU A 140 -0.76 -13.21 -11.68
C GLU A 140 -0.65 -12.76 -13.14
N GLY A 141 0.46 -12.08 -13.47
CA GLY A 141 0.83 -11.72 -14.83
C GLY A 141 0.42 -10.33 -15.32
N GLU A 142 -0.10 -9.43 -14.46
CA GLU A 142 -0.33 -8.02 -14.87
C GLU A 142 0.98 -7.29 -15.10
N VAL A 143 1.94 -7.44 -14.19
CA VAL A 143 3.25 -6.80 -14.29
C VAL A 143 4.13 -7.46 -15.35
N GLU A 144 3.98 -8.78 -15.54
CA GLU A 144 4.77 -9.56 -16.50
C GLU A 144 4.53 -9.13 -17.95
N LYS A 145 3.31 -8.66 -18.26
CA LYS A 145 2.98 -8.07 -19.59
C LYS A 145 3.93 -6.94 -19.96
N PHE A 146 4.42 -6.20 -18.97
CA PHE A 146 5.30 -5.05 -19.16
C PHE A 146 6.76 -5.35 -18.78
N ALA A 147 7.10 -6.60 -18.44
CA ALA A 147 8.44 -6.95 -17.99
C ALA A 147 9.51 -6.84 -19.09
N ASN A 148 9.11 -7.00 -20.35
CA ASN A 148 10.00 -6.90 -21.52
C ASN A 148 10.03 -5.51 -22.15
N GLU A 149 9.22 -4.57 -21.65
CA GLU A 149 9.25 -3.19 -22.11
C GLU A 149 10.58 -2.58 -21.69
N LYS A 150 11.48 -2.43 -22.66
CA LYS A 150 12.84 -1.96 -22.41
C LYS A 150 12.80 -0.50 -21.94
N ASP A 151 13.69 -0.19 -20.99
CA ASP A 151 14.06 1.17 -20.66
C ASP A 151 14.81 1.78 -21.85
N ASP A 152 14.08 2.21 -22.87
CA ASP A 152 14.64 2.96 -23.98
C ASP A 152 14.94 4.37 -23.48
N ALA A 153 16.03 4.51 -22.73
CA ALA A 153 16.48 5.74 -22.10
C ALA A 153 16.79 6.88 -23.10
N LYS A 154 16.74 6.61 -24.41
CA LYS A 154 17.15 7.55 -25.47
C LYS A 154 16.06 8.52 -25.94
N GLU A 155 14.79 8.30 -25.58
CA GLU A 155 13.69 9.12 -26.14
C GLU A 155 12.98 10.03 -25.13
N GLU A 156 13.17 9.83 -23.82
CA GLU A 156 12.48 10.63 -22.80
C GLU A 156 13.44 11.65 -22.18
N LEU A 157 13.28 12.93 -22.58
CA LEU A 157 14.01 14.11 -22.11
C LEU A 157 13.71 14.39 -20.62
N CYS A 158 14.20 13.54 -19.74
CA CYS A 158 14.40 13.94 -18.37
C CYS A 158 15.79 14.57 -18.26
N GLY A 159 15.86 15.88 -18.06
CA GLY A 159 17.13 16.60 -17.87
C GLY A 159 17.88 16.22 -16.59
N LEU A 160 17.59 15.07 -15.98
CA LEU A 160 18.41 14.46 -14.92
C LEU A 160 19.88 14.32 -15.38
N GLU A 161 20.11 14.08 -16.67
CA GLU A 161 21.48 14.06 -17.22
C GLU A 161 22.21 15.41 -17.05
N GLU A 162 21.51 16.54 -17.08
CA GLU A 162 22.11 17.87 -16.89
C GLU A 162 22.49 18.12 -15.41
N LEU A 163 21.74 17.56 -14.46
CA LEU A 163 22.05 17.63 -13.03
C LEU A 163 23.16 16.64 -12.62
N ASP A 164 23.18 15.44 -13.21
CA ASP A 164 24.20 14.43 -12.94
C ASP A 164 25.55 14.73 -13.60
N ASN A 165 25.58 15.49 -14.71
CA ASN A 165 26.82 15.88 -15.40
C ASN A 165 27.56 17.07 -14.77
N ILE A 166 26.99 17.77 -13.80
CA ILE A 166 27.67 18.86 -13.07
C ILE A 166 28.33 18.30 -11.81
N ASN A 167 29.44 17.55 -11.96
CA ASN A 167 30.52 17.23 -10.98
C ASN A 167 30.19 17.00 -9.47
N ASN A 168 28.93 16.86 -9.08
CA ASN A 168 28.43 16.69 -7.72
C ASN A 168 26.92 16.39 -7.79
N PRO A 169 26.50 15.12 -7.96
CA PRO A 169 25.10 14.73 -7.82
C PRO A 169 24.65 15.01 -6.38
N THR A 170 24.05 16.17 -6.17
CA THR A 170 23.59 16.65 -4.86
C THR A 170 22.34 15.89 -4.38
N PHE A 171 21.62 15.26 -5.31
CA PHE A 171 20.50 14.38 -4.99
C PHE A 171 20.83 12.92 -5.32
N LYS A 172 21.30 12.17 -4.32
CA LYS A 172 21.36 10.70 -4.38
C LYS A 172 20.21 10.12 -3.57
N ALA A 173 19.12 9.75 -4.23
CA ALA A 173 18.16 8.82 -3.64
C ALA A 173 18.90 7.51 -3.34
N GLY A 174 19.16 7.23 -2.06
CA GLY A 174 19.79 6.00 -1.57
C GLY A 174 21.03 5.57 -2.36
N SER A 175 22.21 5.99 -1.89
CA SER A 175 23.51 5.58 -2.44
C SER A 175 23.53 4.13 -2.93
N LYS A 176 24.18 3.89 -4.08
CA LYS A 176 24.59 2.59 -4.65
C LYS A 176 25.32 1.73 -3.59
N LYS A 177 24.60 1.28 -2.56
CA LYS A 177 24.97 0.10 -1.82
C LYS A 177 24.81 -0.98 -2.86
N ASN A 178 25.94 -1.58 -3.25
CA ASN A 178 25.97 -2.89 -3.88
C ASN A 178 24.86 -3.71 -3.21
N ARG A 179 23.71 -3.80 -3.89
CA ARG A 179 22.60 -4.64 -3.47
C ARG A 179 23.18 -6.02 -3.66
N LYS A 180 23.90 -6.52 -2.64
CA LYS A 180 24.04 -7.94 -2.45
C LYS A 180 22.60 -8.40 -2.42
N VAL A 181 22.17 -8.98 -3.55
CA VAL A 181 21.01 -9.85 -3.64
C VAL A 181 21.33 -10.95 -2.65
N SER A 182 21.09 -10.68 -1.37
CA SER A 182 21.03 -11.77 -0.42
C SER A 182 19.78 -12.50 -0.85
N ASN A 183 19.89 -13.78 -1.21
CA ASN A 183 18.79 -14.73 -1.41
C ASN A 183 17.93 -14.93 -0.14
N ARG A 184 17.84 -13.89 0.70
CA ARG A 184 17.16 -13.84 1.99
C ARG A 184 15.74 -13.32 1.83
N PHE A 185 15.47 -12.52 0.80
CA PHE A 185 14.18 -11.88 0.57
C PHE A 185 13.70 -12.24 -0.84
N ASP A 186 12.49 -12.77 -0.95
CA ASP A 186 11.84 -12.97 -2.25
C ASP A 186 11.22 -11.65 -2.73
N GLU A 187 10.67 -10.87 -1.79
CA GLU A 187 9.97 -9.61 -2.05
C GLU A 187 10.82 -8.45 -1.53
N GLU A 188 11.20 -7.55 -2.43
CA GLU A 188 12.08 -6.42 -2.15
C GLU A 188 11.33 -5.16 -1.67
N GLY A 189 10.01 -5.16 -1.78
CA GLY A 189 9.14 -4.05 -1.40
C GLY A 189 7.71 -4.23 -1.87
N VAL A 190 6.92 -3.16 -1.74
CA VAL A 190 5.54 -3.07 -2.22
C VAL A 190 5.41 -1.81 -3.07
N PHE A 191 4.87 -1.94 -4.28
CA PHE A 191 4.49 -0.81 -5.12
C PHE A 191 2.99 -0.56 -4.94
N SER A 192 2.60 0.69 -4.78
CA SER A 192 1.21 1.07 -4.56
C SER A 192 0.74 2.14 -5.52
N MET A 193 -0.47 1.98 -6.04
CA MET A 193 -1.24 3.03 -6.68
C MET A 193 -2.41 3.39 -5.77
N ASN A 194 -2.49 4.66 -5.40
CA ASN A 194 -3.49 5.19 -4.48
C ASN A 194 -4.24 6.36 -5.13
N CYS A 195 -5.44 6.66 -4.64
CA CYS A 195 -6.12 7.91 -4.95
C CYS A 195 -5.27 9.09 -4.48
N ALA A 196 -4.92 10.02 -5.39
CA ALA A 196 -4.06 11.16 -5.08
C ALA A 196 -4.67 12.10 -4.02
N ARG A 197 -6.00 12.18 -3.93
CA ARG A 197 -6.69 13.10 -3.01
C ARG A 197 -6.93 12.50 -1.62
N HIS A 198 -7.31 11.23 -1.56
CA HIS A 198 -7.79 10.60 -0.33
C HIS A 198 -6.86 9.50 0.20
N GLY A 199 -5.80 9.15 -0.54
CA GLY A 199 -4.85 8.11 -0.14
C GLY A 199 -5.45 6.70 -0.09
N VAL A 200 -6.63 6.50 -0.67
CA VAL A 200 -7.28 5.19 -0.73
C VAL A 200 -6.50 4.28 -1.69
N PRO A 201 -6.03 3.11 -1.25
CA PRO A 201 -5.37 2.16 -2.15
C PRO A 201 -6.31 1.70 -3.26
N ILE A 202 -5.79 1.70 -4.49
CA ILE A 202 -6.50 1.21 -5.68
C ILE A 202 -5.89 -0.11 -6.13
N ARG A 203 -4.54 -0.18 -6.13
CA ARG A 203 -3.82 -1.39 -6.57
C ARG A 203 -2.47 -1.52 -5.87
N LEU A 204 -2.08 -2.74 -5.52
CA LEU A 204 -0.85 -3.09 -4.84
C LEU A 204 -0.12 -4.20 -5.60
N TYR A 205 1.21 -4.11 -5.63
CA TYR A 205 2.08 -5.07 -6.28
C TYR A 205 3.25 -5.41 -5.36
N ASP A 206 3.63 -6.68 -5.33
CA ASP A 206 4.87 -7.09 -4.70
C ASP A 206 6.06 -6.80 -5.64
N ILE A 207 7.09 -6.13 -5.11
CA ILE A 207 8.25 -5.76 -5.90
C ILE A 207 9.25 -6.93 -5.91
N TYR A 208 9.44 -7.52 -7.09
CA TYR A 208 10.45 -8.53 -7.37
C TYR A 208 11.55 -7.96 -8.28
N ASN A 209 12.80 -8.11 -7.85
CA ASN A 209 14.01 -7.71 -8.59
C ASN A 209 14.03 -6.23 -9.00
N GLY A 210 13.74 -5.33 -8.05
CA GLY A 210 13.58 -3.90 -8.30
C GLY A 210 12.21 -3.51 -8.86
N GLU A 211 11.89 -2.22 -8.74
CA GLU A 211 10.64 -1.63 -9.22
C GLU A 211 10.68 -1.49 -10.75
N GLY A 212 11.49 -0.58 -11.29
CA GLY A 212 11.44 -0.27 -12.72
C GLY A 212 10.06 0.24 -13.15
N ARG A 213 9.87 0.49 -14.45
CA ARG A 213 8.65 1.16 -14.96
C ARG A 213 7.44 0.23 -15.07
N LYS A 214 7.66 -1.09 -15.09
CA LYS A 214 6.64 -2.13 -15.30
C LYS A 214 5.47 -2.07 -14.33
N TYR A 215 5.71 -1.69 -13.05
CA TYR A 215 4.63 -1.59 -12.06
C TYR A 215 3.74 -0.37 -12.32
N ALA A 216 4.31 0.78 -12.70
CA ALA A 216 3.53 1.95 -13.08
C ALA A 216 2.68 1.67 -14.34
N LEU A 217 3.26 0.99 -15.35
CA LEU A 217 2.53 0.58 -16.55
C LEU A 217 1.36 -0.37 -16.19
N ALA A 218 1.61 -1.38 -15.36
CA ALA A 218 0.58 -2.32 -14.91
C ALA A 218 -0.54 -1.61 -14.14
N ALA A 219 -0.18 -0.74 -13.19
CA ALA A 219 -1.13 -0.01 -12.36
C ALA A 219 -2.05 0.90 -13.18
N ILE A 220 -1.48 1.69 -14.10
CA ILE A 220 -2.28 2.58 -14.96
C ILE A 220 -3.11 1.79 -15.96
N SER A 221 -2.59 0.69 -16.52
CA SER A 221 -3.34 -0.18 -17.42
C SER A 221 -4.56 -0.79 -16.71
N HIS A 222 -4.36 -1.30 -15.48
CA HIS A 222 -5.44 -1.77 -14.63
C HIS A 222 -6.47 -0.66 -14.37
N HIS A 223 -6.01 0.54 -13.99
CA HIS A 223 -6.91 1.65 -13.69
C HIS A 223 -7.73 2.11 -14.91
N MET A 224 -7.10 2.17 -16.08
CA MET A 224 -7.75 2.52 -17.34
C MET A 224 -8.89 1.55 -17.70
N SER A 225 -8.78 0.27 -17.32
CA SER A 225 -9.85 -0.71 -17.52
C SER A 225 -11.08 -0.47 -16.62
N LEU A 226 -10.92 0.28 -15.53
CA LEU A 226 -11.98 0.59 -14.57
C LEU A 226 -12.62 1.97 -14.80
N LEU A 227 -11.91 2.88 -15.46
CA LEU A 227 -12.38 4.25 -15.68
C LEU A 227 -13.40 4.33 -16.82
N GLY A 228 -14.50 5.05 -16.58
CA GLY A 228 -15.44 5.40 -17.64
C GLY A 228 -14.78 6.16 -18.78
N ASN A 229 -15.28 6.00 -20.01
CA ASN A 229 -14.66 6.58 -21.22
C ASN A 229 -14.54 8.12 -21.20
N SER A 230 -15.33 8.81 -20.39
CA SER A 230 -15.35 10.28 -20.28
C SER A 230 -14.44 10.84 -19.18
N GLN A 231 -13.92 10.01 -18.27
CA GLN A 231 -13.16 10.48 -17.12
C GLN A 231 -11.71 10.81 -17.52
N LYS A 232 -11.29 12.02 -17.15
CA LYS A 232 -9.90 12.48 -17.28
C LYS A 232 -9.04 11.86 -16.19
N LEU A 233 -7.77 11.67 -16.50
CA LEU A 233 -6.81 11.05 -15.59
C LEU A 233 -5.70 12.04 -15.23
N LEU A 234 -5.36 12.09 -13.95
CA LEU A 234 -4.19 12.77 -13.43
C LEU A 234 -3.26 11.71 -12.83
N ILE A 235 -2.03 11.65 -13.29
CA ILE A 235 -1.04 10.64 -12.90
C ILE A 235 0.12 11.33 -12.19
N MET A 236 0.31 10.99 -10.92
CA MET A 236 1.45 11.43 -10.11
C MET A 236 2.43 10.29 -9.90
N TYR A 237 3.68 10.47 -10.29
CA TYR A 237 4.74 9.49 -10.05
C TYR A 237 6.09 10.23 -9.94
N ASP A 238 7.01 9.71 -9.13
CA ASP A 238 8.30 10.38 -8.93
C ASP A 238 9.07 10.46 -10.25
N ILE A 239 9.14 9.37 -11.02
CA ILE A 239 9.82 9.33 -12.32
C ILE A 239 8.85 9.49 -13.50
N ILE A 240 7.73 10.21 -13.34
CA ILE A 240 6.70 10.31 -14.39
C ILE A 240 7.25 10.87 -15.72
N CYS A 241 8.23 11.78 -15.65
CA CYS A 241 8.91 12.37 -16.80
C CYS A 241 9.71 11.35 -17.63
N LEU A 242 10.07 10.21 -17.03
CA LEU A 242 10.74 9.07 -17.67
C LEU A 242 9.77 7.95 -18.05
N CYS A 243 8.51 8.03 -17.63
CA CYS A 243 7.49 7.02 -17.91
C CYS A 243 6.42 7.50 -18.88
N LYS A 244 6.33 8.80 -19.16
CA LYS A 244 5.23 9.40 -19.90
C LYS A 244 5.11 8.81 -21.31
N GLY A 245 6.20 8.78 -22.05
CA GLY A 245 6.20 8.29 -23.43
C GLY A 245 5.77 6.83 -23.50
N LYS A 246 6.36 6.00 -22.62
CA LYS A 246 6.00 4.58 -22.48
C LYS A 246 4.56 4.35 -22.03
N LEU A 247 4.05 5.13 -21.09
CA LEU A 247 2.64 5.06 -20.66
C LEU A 247 1.70 5.29 -21.86
N GLU A 248 1.94 6.37 -22.62
CA GLU A 248 1.12 6.69 -23.80
C GLU A 248 1.23 5.66 -24.92
N SER A 249 2.41 5.03 -25.11
CA SER A 249 2.61 4.03 -26.17
C SER A 249 2.05 2.65 -25.82
N CYS A 250 2.16 2.24 -24.55
CA CYS A 250 1.83 0.89 -24.12
C CYS A 250 0.37 0.73 -23.66
N ILE A 251 -0.32 1.82 -23.33
CA ILE A 251 -1.67 1.77 -22.77
C ILE A 251 -2.69 2.34 -23.78
N PRO A 252 -3.49 1.49 -24.43
CA PRO A 252 -4.48 1.93 -25.42
C PRO A 252 -5.48 2.91 -24.82
N GLY A 253 -5.79 3.99 -25.55
CA GLY A 253 -6.77 4.98 -25.13
C GLY A 253 -6.25 5.99 -24.09
N LEU A 254 -5.03 5.82 -23.56
CA LEU A 254 -4.51 6.73 -22.53
C LEU A 254 -4.24 8.11 -23.12
N LYS A 255 -3.57 8.17 -24.27
CA LYS A 255 -3.20 9.42 -24.93
C LYS A 255 -4.42 10.24 -25.33
N GLU A 256 -5.47 9.57 -25.80
CA GLU A 256 -6.74 10.17 -26.22
C GLU A 256 -7.47 10.85 -25.06
N ARG A 257 -7.23 10.41 -23.82
CA ARG A 257 -7.80 11.03 -22.61
C ARG A 257 -7.07 12.30 -22.17
N ALA A 258 -5.96 12.66 -22.82
CA ALA A 258 -5.13 13.82 -22.52
C ALA A 258 -4.81 13.96 -21.00
N PRO A 259 -4.16 12.94 -20.39
CA PRO A 259 -3.90 12.93 -18.96
C PRO A 259 -2.96 14.05 -18.52
N LEU A 260 -3.13 14.49 -17.27
CA LEU A 260 -2.20 15.39 -16.61
C LEU A 260 -1.13 14.59 -15.88
N TYR A 261 0.14 14.77 -16.26
CA TYR A 261 1.28 14.13 -15.64
C TYR A 261 1.94 15.08 -14.64
N LEU A 262 2.18 14.64 -13.41
CA LEU A 262 2.72 15.47 -12.34
C LEU A 262 3.80 14.72 -11.53
N VAL A 263 4.81 15.46 -11.08
CA VAL A 263 5.78 14.97 -10.09
C VAL A 263 5.31 15.39 -8.70
N THR A 264 5.47 14.52 -7.70
CA THR A 264 5.12 14.86 -6.31
C THR A 264 6.10 15.89 -5.74
N VAL A 265 5.61 16.81 -4.88
CA VAL A 265 6.39 17.98 -4.41
C VAL A 265 7.74 17.62 -3.76
N PHE A 266 7.81 16.49 -3.05
CA PHE A 266 9.05 16.04 -2.41
C PHE A 266 10.08 15.51 -3.40
N HIS A 267 9.63 15.02 -4.55
CA HIS A 267 10.51 14.55 -5.62
C HIS A 267 10.85 15.66 -6.61
N ALA A 268 10.02 16.71 -6.75
CA ALA A 268 10.25 17.79 -7.72
C ALA A 268 11.66 18.41 -7.64
N TYR A 269 12.26 18.51 -6.45
CA TYR A 269 13.62 19.04 -6.27
C TYR A 269 14.74 18.17 -6.86
N ALA A 270 14.44 16.90 -7.16
CA ALA A 270 15.36 15.98 -7.80
C ALA A 270 15.31 16.04 -9.33
N HIS A 271 14.35 16.78 -9.90
CA HIS A 271 14.11 16.83 -11.34
C HIS A 271 14.67 18.12 -11.94
N SER A 272 14.93 18.10 -13.25
CA SER A 272 15.23 19.35 -13.97
C SER A 272 13.97 20.21 -14.08
N MET A 273 14.14 21.52 -14.21
CA MET A 273 13.02 22.47 -14.39
C MET A 273 12.16 22.20 -15.64
N HIS A 274 12.65 21.35 -16.56
CA HIS A 274 11.93 20.92 -17.75
C HIS A 274 10.92 19.80 -17.49
N CYS A 275 11.06 19.07 -16.38
CA CYS A 275 10.17 17.98 -15.96
C CYS A 275 8.98 18.53 -15.17
#